data_AF-A0A7S3RXR5-F1
#
_entry.id   AF-A0A7S3RXR5-F1
#
_cell.length_a   1.000
_cell.length_b   1.000
_cell.length_c   1.000
_cell.angle_alpha   90.00
_cell.angle_beta   90.00
_cell.angle_gamma   90.00
#
_symmetry.space_group_name_H-M   'P 1'
#
loop_
_entity.id
_entity.type
_entity.pdbx_description
1 polymer ?
#
loop_
_entity_poly.entity_id
_entity_poly.type
_entity_poly.pdbx_seq_one_letter_code
_entity_poly.pdbx_strand_id
1 'polypeptide(L)'
;HTARQQPKAPRAMQREETEEERRARRLAKKAAKEARKAETVAGYSNSTNPFNDPNLNEQFVWGKKQTRDGTTEQEARATAKRRRHEVAAELQKVKESREKGEREREAWEAEKRQLDKEREQMAFADNQRREDEFQLQQERSRAVRRVEEGRARLVDLLTAGLSLLESDAAPSELLPNEVPDPLAVFEHSSEAELRELQGEISRHSDLDSGNADFWAAMGLVCDDALQASSGDTTVTAEVRGEIDAMLDGKSPAELDELQGQIVELARQDTNADYWGAVLARLRLVRARAVLSGTHGRMRRRQAEVARAGGG
;
A
#
# COMPACT_ATOMS: atom_id res chain seq x y z
N HIS A 1 -30.59 -36.17 47.03
CA HIS A 1 -31.53 -35.17 46.49
C HIS A 1 -31.00 -34.72 45.13
N THR A 2 -31.76 -34.97 44.08
CA THR A 2 -31.43 -34.76 42.68
C THR A 2 -31.32 -33.27 42.36
N ALA A 3 -30.11 -32.78 42.06
CA ALA A 3 -29.90 -31.42 41.60
C ALA A 3 -30.54 -31.24 40.23
N ARG A 4 -31.70 -30.57 40.20
CA ARG A 4 -32.44 -30.19 38.99
C ARG A 4 -31.53 -29.27 38.15
N GLN A 5 -30.92 -29.83 37.10
CA GLN A 5 -30.13 -29.05 36.15
C GLN A 5 -31.07 -28.10 35.39
N GLN A 6 -30.85 -26.80 35.56
CA GLN A 6 -31.51 -25.77 34.76
C GLN A 6 -31.18 -25.99 33.27
N PRO A 7 -32.16 -25.84 32.35
CA PRO A 7 -31.93 -26.05 30.93
C PRO A 7 -30.89 -25.07 30.40
N LYS A 8 -29.79 -25.58 29.83
CA LYS A 8 -28.79 -24.76 29.15
C LYS A 8 -29.39 -24.25 27.85
N ALA A 9 -29.44 -22.93 27.67
CA ALA A 9 -29.83 -22.31 26.41
C ALA A 9 -28.98 -22.86 25.24
N PRO A 10 -29.59 -23.08 24.04
CA PRO A 10 -28.91 -23.70 22.91
C PRO A 10 -27.68 -22.87 22.48
N ARG A 11 -26.55 -23.54 22.24
CA ARG A 11 -25.26 -22.90 21.87
C ARG A 11 -25.32 -22.06 20.58
N ALA A 12 -26.36 -22.23 19.77
CA ALA A 12 -26.60 -21.49 18.53
C ALA A 12 -26.90 -20.00 18.76
N MET A 13 -27.69 -19.64 19.78
CA MET A 13 -28.02 -18.23 20.10
C MET A 13 -26.83 -17.43 20.67
N GLN A 14 -25.72 -18.08 21.02
CA GLN A 14 -24.54 -17.43 21.60
C GLN A 14 -23.54 -16.94 20.54
N ARG A 15 -23.77 -17.27 19.26
CA ARG A 15 -22.89 -16.87 18.14
C ARG A 15 -23.31 -15.56 17.48
N GLU A 16 -24.58 -15.16 17.60
CA GLU A 16 -25.16 -13.92 17.05
C GLU A 16 -25.40 -12.85 18.13
N GLU A 17 -24.92 -13.07 19.34
CA GLU A 17 -25.10 -12.17 20.49
C GLU A 17 -24.20 -10.93 20.33
N THR A 18 -24.78 -9.73 20.42
CA THR A 18 -24.05 -8.47 20.39
C THR A 18 -23.08 -8.35 21.58
N GLU A 19 -22.03 -7.53 21.47
CA GLU A 19 -21.06 -7.37 22.55
C GLU A 19 -21.72 -6.93 23.88
N GLU A 20 -22.78 -6.13 23.80
CA GLU A 20 -23.53 -5.63 24.95
C GLU A 20 -24.37 -6.73 25.62
N GLU A 21 -25.09 -7.56 24.85
CA GLU A 21 -25.80 -8.72 25.40
C GLU A 21 -24.84 -9.72 26.04
N ARG A 22 -23.67 -9.95 25.42
CA ARG A 22 -22.65 -10.85 25.98
C ARG A 22 -22.10 -10.32 27.32
N ARG A 23 -21.94 -9.00 27.44
CA ARG A 23 -21.53 -8.34 28.71
C ARG A 23 -22.65 -8.44 29.75
N ALA A 24 -23.90 -8.17 29.38
CA ALA A 24 -25.07 -8.28 30.25
C ALA A 24 -25.26 -9.72 30.78
N ARG A 25 -25.11 -10.74 29.92
CA ARG A 25 -25.18 -12.16 30.33
C ARG A 25 -24.06 -12.54 31.29
N ARG A 26 -22.83 -12.07 31.05
CA ARG A 26 -21.69 -12.30 31.94
C ARG A 26 -21.90 -11.63 33.30
N LEU A 27 -22.43 -10.41 33.32
CA LEU A 27 -22.78 -9.69 34.56
C LEU A 27 -23.90 -10.39 35.32
N ALA A 28 -24.99 -10.79 34.65
CA ALA A 28 -26.08 -11.54 35.27
C ALA A 28 -25.63 -12.89 35.83
N LYS A 29 -24.78 -13.62 35.08
CA LYS A 29 -24.20 -14.90 35.56
C LYS A 29 -23.24 -14.70 36.73
N LYS A 30 -22.47 -13.60 36.76
CA LYS A 30 -21.58 -13.25 37.87
C LYS A 30 -22.39 -12.86 39.11
N ALA A 31 -23.42 -12.02 38.96
CA ALA A 31 -24.31 -11.62 40.03
C ALA A 31 -25.07 -12.83 40.63
N ALA A 32 -25.58 -13.74 39.80
CA ALA A 32 -26.21 -14.98 40.28
C ALA A 32 -25.22 -15.89 41.04
N LYS A 33 -23.96 -15.95 40.62
CA LYS A 33 -22.91 -16.71 41.32
C LYS A 33 -22.52 -16.05 42.64
N GLU A 34 -22.49 -14.73 42.70
CA GLU A 34 -22.22 -13.98 43.94
C GLU A 34 -23.39 -14.07 44.93
N ALA A 35 -24.65 -13.98 44.47
CA ALA A 35 -25.82 -14.20 45.29
C ALA A 35 -25.85 -15.61 45.91
N ARG A 36 -25.55 -16.65 45.10
CA ARG A 36 -25.45 -18.02 45.60
C ARG A 36 -24.31 -18.22 46.60
N LYS A 37 -23.20 -17.49 46.46
CA LYS A 37 -22.11 -17.50 47.43
C LYS A 37 -22.47 -16.75 48.72
N ALA A 38 -23.23 -15.66 48.62
CA ALA A 38 -23.72 -14.93 49.78
C ALA A 38 -24.71 -15.76 50.61
N GLU A 39 -25.46 -16.65 49.97
CA GLU A 39 -26.38 -17.60 50.62
C GLU A 39 -25.67 -18.78 51.29
N THR A 40 -24.39 -19.02 50.97
CA THR A 40 -23.60 -20.14 51.53
C THR A 40 -22.33 -19.65 52.21
N VAL A 41 -22.29 -19.67 53.54
CA VAL A 41 -21.04 -19.44 54.27
C VAL A 41 -20.18 -20.70 54.20
N ALA A 42 -18.96 -20.57 53.65
CA ALA A 42 -17.99 -21.65 53.48
C ALA A 42 -18.52 -22.92 52.76
N GLY A 43 -19.55 -22.78 51.91
CA GLY A 43 -20.12 -23.88 51.12
C GLY A 43 -21.30 -24.61 51.76
N TYR A 44 -21.72 -24.20 52.96
CA TYR A 44 -22.89 -24.75 53.65
C TYR A 44 -24.02 -23.71 53.68
N SER A 45 -25.27 -24.17 53.54
CA SER A 45 -26.47 -23.35 53.74
C SER A 45 -27.06 -23.62 55.14
N ASN A 46 -27.88 -22.71 55.68
CA ASN A 46 -28.55 -22.90 56.98
C ASN A 46 -29.30 -24.25 57.10
N SER A 47 -29.82 -24.78 55.99
CA SER A 47 -30.56 -26.06 55.93
C SER A 47 -29.67 -27.32 55.85
N THR A 48 -28.39 -27.15 55.50
CA THR A 48 -27.46 -28.25 55.21
C THR A 48 -26.16 -28.01 55.97
N ASN A 49 -26.28 -27.76 57.26
CA ASN A 49 -25.16 -27.43 58.14
C ASN A 49 -24.67 -28.67 58.91
N PRO A 50 -23.41 -29.11 58.74
CA PRO A 50 -22.82 -30.23 59.48
C PRO A 50 -22.70 -30.01 61.00
N PHE A 51 -22.74 -28.74 61.43
CA PHE A 51 -22.56 -28.35 62.83
C PHE A 51 -23.87 -28.18 63.61
N ASN A 52 -25.01 -28.54 62.99
CA ASN A 52 -26.34 -28.48 63.59
C ASN A 52 -26.70 -27.10 64.18
N ASP A 53 -26.12 -26.02 63.63
CA ASP A 53 -26.43 -24.63 63.98
C ASP A 53 -27.51 -24.09 63.01
N PRO A 54 -28.69 -23.67 63.51
CA PRO A 54 -29.79 -23.15 62.69
C PRO A 54 -29.44 -21.88 61.91
N ASN A 55 -28.45 -21.09 62.35
CA ASN A 55 -28.20 -19.72 61.89
C ASN A 55 -26.76 -19.50 61.37
N LEU A 56 -26.19 -20.47 60.67
CA LEU A 56 -24.83 -20.43 60.12
C LEU A 56 -24.51 -19.18 59.28
N ASN A 57 -25.51 -18.63 58.59
CA ASN A 57 -25.37 -17.44 57.76
C ASN A 57 -25.43 -16.11 58.54
N GLU A 58 -25.76 -16.15 59.84
CA GLU A 58 -25.82 -14.96 60.68
C GLU A 58 -24.45 -14.64 61.30
N GLN A 59 -24.09 -13.36 61.36
CA GLN A 59 -22.80 -12.94 61.87
C GLN A 59 -22.74 -13.12 63.39
N PHE A 60 -21.84 -13.98 63.88
CA PHE A 60 -21.65 -14.23 65.31
C PHE A 60 -21.34 -12.93 66.08
N VAL A 61 -22.13 -12.64 67.11
CA VAL A 61 -21.92 -11.53 68.03
C VAL A 61 -21.45 -12.07 69.37
N TRP A 62 -20.25 -11.66 69.81
CA TRP A 62 -19.71 -12.07 71.10
C TRP A 62 -20.37 -11.28 72.24
N GLY A 63 -21.56 -11.71 72.66
CA GLY A 63 -22.34 -11.03 73.71
C GLY A 63 -21.60 -10.87 75.05
N LYS A 64 -20.76 -11.86 75.41
CA LYS A 64 -19.93 -11.81 76.64
C LYS A 64 -18.86 -10.71 76.62
N LYS A 65 -18.37 -10.32 75.43
CA LYS A 65 -17.44 -9.20 75.27
C LYS A 65 -18.18 -7.86 75.40
N GLN A 66 -19.40 -7.76 74.87
CA GLN A 66 -20.25 -6.57 75.05
C GLN A 66 -20.56 -6.29 76.54
N THR A 67 -20.85 -7.33 77.33
CA THR A 67 -21.10 -7.16 78.78
C THR A 67 -19.85 -6.90 79.61
N ARG A 68 -18.68 -7.40 79.18
CA ARG A 68 -17.40 -7.24 79.91
C ARG A 68 -16.71 -5.91 79.63
N ASP A 69 -16.75 -5.44 78.38
CA ASP A 69 -16.08 -4.20 77.97
C ASP A 69 -17.01 -2.97 78.13
N GLY A 70 -18.24 -3.15 78.64
CA GLY A 70 -19.18 -2.07 79.00
C GLY A 70 -19.61 -1.16 77.84
N THR A 71 -19.34 -1.56 76.60
CA THR A 71 -19.53 -0.73 75.41
C THR A 71 -20.90 -1.01 74.81
N THR A 72 -21.69 0.04 74.62
CA THR A 72 -23.05 -0.07 74.06
C THR A 72 -22.97 -0.60 72.62
N GLU A 73 -23.96 -1.39 72.16
CA GLU A 73 -24.01 -1.91 70.78
C GLU A 73 -23.78 -0.82 69.72
N GLN A 74 -24.26 0.40 70.02
CA GLN A 74 -24.06 1.59 69.21
C GLN A 74 -22.59 2.03 69.12
N GLU A 75 -21.81 1.92 70.19
CA GLU A 75 -20.39 2.31 70.24
C GLU A 75 -19.49 1.30 69.51
N ALA A 76 -19.78 0.00 69.65
CA ALA A 76 -19.11 -1.06 68.88
C ALA A 76 -19.40 -0.92 67.38
N ARG A 77 -20.64 -0.57 67.01
CA ARG A 77 -21.02 -0.30 65.62
C ARG A 77 -20.38 0.98 65.09
N ALA A 78 -20.27 2.03 65.90
CA ALA A 78 -19.62 3.29 65.54
C ALA A 78 -18.11 3.12 65.33
N THR A 79 -17.42 2.39 66.22
CA THR A 79 -15.99 2.10 66.07
C THR A 79 -15.70 1.17 64.89
N ALA A 80 -16.52 0.15 64.65
CA ALA A 80 -16.43 -0.68 63.45
C ALA A 80 -16.69 0.11 62.16
N LYS A 81 -17.65 1.05 62.18
CA LYS A 81 -17.90 1.96 61.07
C LYS A 81 -16.70 2.87 60.81
N ARG A 82 -16.08 3.43 61.85
CA ARG A 82 -14.87 4.27 61.73
C ARG A 82 -13.70 3.50 61.13
N ARG A 83 -13.42 2.28 61.61
CA ARG A 83 -12.39 1.40 61.05
C ARG A 83 -12.67 1.02 59.59
N ARG A 84 -13.92 0.77 59.23
CA ARG A 84 -14.32 0.52 57.84
C ARG A 84 -14.07 1.75 56.95
N HIS A 85 -14.37 2.95 57.44
CA HIS A 85 -14.08 4.19 56.72
C HIS A 85 -12.57 4.43 56.57
N GLU A 86 -11.77 4.18 57.62
CA GLU A 86 -10.30 4.27 57.58
C GLU A 86 -9.71 3.28 56.57
N VAL A 87 -10.11 2.00 56.62
CA VAL A 87 -9.68 0.97 55.66
C VAL A 87 -10.13 1.28 54.24
N ALA A 88 -11.34 1.80 54.05
CA ALA A 88 -11.84 2.21 52.74
C ALA A 88 -11.02 3.38 52.17
N ALA A 89 -10.64 4.36 53.01
CA ALA A 89 -9.79 5.47 52.60
C ALA A 89 -8.36 5.03 52.24
N GLU A 90 -7.79 4.08 52.98
CA GLU A 90 -6.49 3.49 52.65
C GLU A 90 -6.52 2.68 51.35
N LEU A 91 -7.55 1.86 51.15
CA LEU A 91 -7.79 1.13 49.91
C LEU A 91 -7.94 2.09 48.72
N GLN A 92 -8.62 3.22 48.90
CA GLN A 92 -8.79 4.22 47.86
C GLN A 92 -7.44 4.84 47.46
N LYS A 93 -6.60 5.23 48.43
CA LYS A 93 -5.24 5.75 48.14
C LYS A 93 -4.35 4.73 47.42
N VAL A 94 -4.39 3.46 47.84
CA VAL A 94 -3.64 2.38 47.16
C VAL A 94 -4.15 2.16 45.74
N LYS A 95 -5.47 2.23 45.54
CA LYS A 95 -6.09 2.10 44.22
C LYS A 95 -5.67 3.25 43.30
N GLU A 96 -5.74 4.49 43.76
CA GLU A 96 -5.30 5.68 43.02
C GLU A 96 -3.80 5.60 42.65
N SER A 97 -2.95 5.14 43.58
CA SER A 97 -1.53 4.95 43.31
C SER A 97 -1.27 3.86 42.25
N ARG A 98 -2.05 2.77 42.25
CA ARG A 98 -1.94 1.71 41.24
C ARG A 98 -2.42 2.17 39.88
N GLU A 99 -3.56 2.85 39.82
CA GLU A 99 -4.12 3.40 38.59
C GLU A 99 -3.16 4.43 37.96
N LYS A 100 -2.54 5.29 38.78
CA LYS A 100 -1.52 6.23 38.30
C LYS A 100 -0.31 5.49 37.71
N GLY A 101 0.22 4.49 38.41
CA GLY A 101 1.35 3.71 37.92
C GLY A 101 1.04 2.88 36.67
N GLU A 102 -0.19 2.37 36.53
CA GLU A 102 -0.65 1.69 35.31
C GLU A 102 -0.71 2.67 34.13
N ARG A 103 -1.28 3.87 34.32
CA ARG A 103 -1.32 4.91 33.27
C ARG A 103 0.07 5.37 32.84
N GLU A 104 0.99 5.57 33.79
CA GLU A 104 2.37 5.96 33.48
C GLU A 104 3.11 4.85 32.71
N ARG A 105 2.94 3.59 33.09
CA ARG A 105 3.51 2.46 32.34
C ARG A 105 2.88 2.32 30.96
N GLU A 106 1.56 2.44 30.84
CA GLU A 106 0.86 2.36 29.56
C GLU A 106 1.28 3.49 28.62
N ALA A 107 1.45 4.71 29.13
CA ALA A 107 1.96 5.85 28.38
C ALA A 107 3.40 5.61 27.90
N TRP A 108 4.29 5.14 28.79
CA TRP A 108 5.67 4.80 28.42
C TRP A 108 5.74 3.66 27.40
N GLU A 109 4.94 2.60 27.56
CA GLU A 109 4.86 1.51 26.58
C GLU A 109 4.28 1.98 25.25
N ALA A 110 3.33 2.92 25.27
CA ALA A 110 2.76 3.51 24.06
C ALA A 110 3.80 4.37 23.32
N GLU A 111 4.54 5.21 24.04
CA GLU A 111 5.63 6.02 23.49
C GLU A 111 6.72 5.12 22.89
N LYS A 112 7.15 4.09 23.62
CA LYS A 112 8.12 3.11 23.12
C LYS A 112 7.63 2.42 21.85
N ARG A 113 6.35 2.01 21.81
CA ARG A 113 5.74 1.40 20.62
C ARG A 113 5.69 2.35 19.43
N GLN A 114 5.52 3.66 19.64
CA GLN A 114 5.59 4.64 18.55
C GLN A 114 7.01 4.80 18.06
N LEU A 115 7.98 4.94 18.98
CA LEU A 115 9.38 5.08 18.61
C LEU A 115 9.91 3.85 17.84
N ASP A 116 9.54 2.65 18.25
CA ASP A 116 9.92 1.42 17.55
C ASP A 116 9.31 1.38 16.13
N LYS A 117 8.05 1.78 15.96
CA LYS A 117 7.42 1.92 14.62
C LYS A 117 8.11 2.96 13.75
N GLU A 118 8.45 4.11 14.30
CA GLU A 118 9.16 5.18 13.57
C GLU A 118 10.55 4.69 13.12
N ARG A 119 11.25 3.96 13.98
CA ARG A 119 12.54 3.33 13.64
C ARG A 119 12.41 2.30 12.53
N GLU A 120 11.40 1.43 12.60
CA GLU A 120 11.11 0.45 11.56
C GLU A 120 10.78 1.12 10.23
N GLN A 121 9.98 2.20 10.24
CA GLN A 121 9.65 2.97 9.04
C GLN A 121 10.88 3.63 8.43
N MET A 122 11.75 4.24 9.24
CA MET A 122 13.00 4.83 8.75
C MET A 122 13.94 3.77 8.18
N ALA A 123 14.09 2.62 8.85
CA ALA A 123 14.91 1.52 8.36
C ALA A 123 14.36 0.93 7.05
N PHE A 124 13.04 0.81 6.93
CA PHE A 124 12.38 0.37 5.71
C PHE A 124 12.65 1.34 4.55
N ALA A 125 12.51 2.64 4.78
CA ALA A 125 12.77 3.65 3.76
C ALA A 125 14.24 3.67 3.30
N ASP A 126 15.20 3.54 4.22
CA ASP A 126 16.61 3.45 3.88
C ASP A 126 16.94 2.15 3.11
N ASN A 127 16.37 1.03 3.53
CA ASN A 127 16.52 -0.24 2.80
C ASN A 127 15.94 -0.14 1.38
N GLN A 128 14.76 0.47 1.23
CA GLN A 128 14.13 0.67 -0.08
C GLN A 128 15.02 1.51 -1.00
N ARG A 129 15.57 2.62 -0.51
CA ARG A 129 16.51 3.45 -1.30
C ARG A 129 17.76 2.68 -1.74
N ARG A 130 18.35 1.89 -0.84
CA ARG A 130 19.51 1.05 -1.17
C ARG A 130 19.15 -0.05 -2.18
N GLU A 131 17.94 -0.60 -2.09
CA GLU A 131 17.44 -1.59 -3.03
C GLU A 131 17.20 -0.97 -4.42
N ASP A 132 16.59 0.22 -4.49
CA ASP A 132 16.41 0.97 -5.73
C ASP A 132 17.76 1.31 -6.39
N GLU A 133 18.75 1.76 -5.61
CA GLU A 133 20.10 2.03 -6.10
C GLU A 133 20.80 0.76 -6.60
N PHE A 134 20.65 -0.35 -5.88
CA PHE A 134 21.18 -1.64 -6.30
C PHE A 134 20.52 -2.14 -7.58
N GLN A 135 19.20 -1.98 -7.73
CA GLN A 135 18.48 -2.32 -8.96
C GLN A 135 19.01 -1.50 -10.14
N LEU A 136 19.18 -0.19 -9.96
CA LEU A 136 19.75 0.69 -11.00
C LEU A 136 21.18 0.27 -11.40
N GLN A 137 22.04 -0.04 -10.42
CA GLN A 137 23.40 -0.51 -10.69
C GLN A 137 23.40 -1.88 -11.41
N GLN A 138 22.48 -2.78 -11.04
CA GLN A 138 22.30 -4.06 -11.70
C GLN A 138 21.81 -3.90 -13.14
N GLU A 139 20.81 -3.05 -13.39
CA GLU A 139 20.29 -2.78 -14.74
C GLU A 139 21.38 -2.20 -15.65
N ARG A 140 22.14 -1.21 -15.14
CA ARG A 140 23.30 -0.66 -15.86
C ARG A 140 24.35 -1.73 -16.16
N SER A 141 24.72 -2.55 -15.17
CA SER A 141 25.70 -3.63 -15.35
C SER A 141 25.21 -4.70 -16.33
N ARG A 142 23.90 -4.99 -16.34
CA ARG A 142 23.29 -5.90 -17.31
C ARG A 142 23.30 -5.32 -18.71
N ALA A 143 22.94 -4.04 -18.88
CA ALA A 143 23.01 -3.35 -20.16
C ALA A 143 24.43 -3.39 -20.74
N VAL A 144 25.45 -3.13 -19.90
CA VAL A 144 26.87 -3.22 -20.29
C VAL A 144 27.22 -4.61 -20.81
N ARG A 145 26.97 -5.66 -20.01
CA ARG A 145 27.27 -7.04 -20.42
C ARG A 145 26.51 -7.47 -21.67
N ARG A 146 25.24 -7.05 -21.82
CA ARG A 146 24.45 -7.38 -23.02
C ARG A 146 25.07 -6.78 -24.28
N VAL A 147 25.60 -5.56 -24.20
CA VAL A 147 26.33 -4.92 -25.30
C VAL A 147 27.62 -5.68 -25.62
N GLU A 148 28.43 -6.02 -24.61
CA GLU A 148 29.66 -6.80 -24.77
C GLU A 148 29.42 -8.18 -25.40
N GLU A 149 28.32 -8.85 -25.03
CA GLU A 149 27.94 -10.17 -25.52
C GLU A 149 27.23 -10.15 -26.89
N GLY A 150 27.05 -8.97 -27.50
CA GLY A 150 26.35 -8.81 -28.78
C GLY A 150 24.85 -9.10 -28.73
N ARG A 151 24.25 -9.11 -27.53
CA ARG A 151 22.81 -9.32 -27.28
C ARG A 151 22.16 -8.09 -26.63
N ALA A 152 22.62 -6.91 -27.02
CA ALA A 152 22.07 -5.65 -26.55
C ALA A 152 20.59 -5.56 -26.88
N ARG A 153 19.77 -5.11 -25.91
CA ARG A 153 18.36 -4.84 -26.17
C ARG A 153 18.23 -3.51 -26.90
N LEU A 154 17.13 -3.32 -27.63
CA LEU A 154 16.85 -2.07 -28.34
C LEU A 154 16.96 -0.85 -27.41
N VAL A 155 16.39 -0.95 -26.21
CA VAL A 155 16.39 0.12 -25.23
C VAL A 155 17.80 0.46 -24.73
N ASP A 156 18.67 -0.53 -24.54
CA ASP A 156 20.08 -0.31 -24.16
C ASP A 156 20.82 0.50 -25.25
N LEU A 157 20.63 0.10 -26.51
CA LEU A 157 21.28 0.72 -27.68
C LEU A 157 20.81 2.16 -27.90
N LEU A 158 19.50 2.40 -27.76
CA LEU A 158 18.92 3.74 -27.89
C LEU A 158 19.34 4.65 -26.73
N THR A 159 19.40 4.12 -25.50
CA THR A 159 19.88 4.87 -24.33
C THR A 159 21.33 5.30 -24.51
N ALA A 160 22.19 4.42 -25.05
CA ALA A 160 23.57 4.76 -25.39
C ALA A 160 23.63 5.84 -26.49
N GLY A 161 22.77 5.74 -27.51
CA GLY A 161 22.65 6.73 -28.58
C GLY A 161 22.18 8.11 -28.10
N LEU A 162 21.23 8.17 -27.17
CA LEU A 162 20.75 9.40 -26.53
C LEU A 162 21.82 10.04 -25.66
N SER A 163 22.52 9.25 -24.86
CA SER A 163 23.63 9.72 -24.01
C SER A 163 24.75 10.40 -24.84
N LEU A 164 24.96 9.92 -26.07
CA LEU A 164 25.91 10.51 -27.01
C LEU A 164 25.46 11.87 -27.56
N LEU A 165 24.15 12.14 -27.59
CA LEU A 165 23.60 13.43 -28.01
C LEU A 165 23.67 14.47 -26.90
N GLU A 166 23.46 14.06 -25.64
CA GLU A 166 23.46 14.98 -24.49
C GLU A 166 24.86 15.38 -24.04
N SER A 167 25.82 14.46 -24.13
CA SER A 167 27.18 14.67 -23.66
C SER A 167 28.19 14.75 -24.81
N ASP A 168 29.09 15.73 -24.73
CA ASP A 168 30.35 15.76 -25.52
C ASP A 168 31.37 14.72 -25.00
N ALA A 169 30.93 13.86 -24.08
CA ALA A 169 31.78 12.88 -23.42
C ALA A 169 32.28 11.85 -24.45
N ALA A 170 33.46 11.30 -24.15
CA ALA A 170 34.05 10.23 -24.93
C ALA A 170 33.00 9.15 -25.19
N PRO A 171 32.99 8.58 -26.42
CA PRO A 171 32.10 7.49 -26.77
C PRO A 171 32.05 6.49 -25.63
N SER A 172 30.87 6.30 -25.04
CA SER A 172 30.71 5.23 -24.06
C SER A 172 31.26 3.95 -24.73
N GLU A 173 32.01 3.12 -23.99
CA GLU A 173 32.43 1.78 -24.45
C GLU A 173 31.22 0.93 -24.94
N LEU A 174 30.01 1.40 -24.65
CA LEU A 174 28.72 0.87 -25.04
C LEU A 174 28.18 1.36 -26.38
N LEU A 175 28.90 2.20 -27.14
CA LEU A 175 28.40 2.60 -28.45
C LEU A 175 28.39 1.39 -29.38
N PRO A 176 27.20 0.90 -29.79
CA PRO A 176 27.14 -0.09 -30.84
C PRO A 176 27.73 0.50 -32.13
N ASN A 177 28.21 -0.35 -33.04
CA ASN A 177 28.64 0.08 -34.37
C ASN A 177 27.50 0.70 -35.18
N GLU A 178 26.24 0.31 -34.88
CA GLU A 178 25.04 0.80 -35.53
C GLU A 178 23.93 1.01 -34.49
N VAL A 179 23.33 2.21 -34.46
CA VAL A 179 22.11 2.45 -33.67
C VAL A 179 20.92 1.94 -34.47
N PRO A 180 20.18 0.92 -33.98
CA PRO A 180 19.04 0.36 -34.68
C PRO A 180 17.95 1.41 -34.91
N ASP A 181 17.25 1.32 -36.03
CA ASP A 181 16.07 2.16 -36.29
C ASP A 181 14.91 1.68 -35.40
N PRO A 182 14.40 2.51 -34.47
CA PRO A 182 13.30 2.11 -33.60
C PRO A 182 12.06 1.69 -34.39
N LEU A 183 11.75 2.36 -35.50
CA LEU A 183 10.55 2.10 -36.29
C LEU A 183 10.62 0.72 -36.97
N ALA A 184 11.79 0.37 -37.52
CA ALA A 184 11.99 -0.92 -38.16
C ALA A 184 11.88 -2.09 -37.17
N VAL A 185 12.30 -1.91 -35.92
CA VAL A 185 12.18 -2.96 -34.89
C VAL A 185 10.71 -3.24 -34.59
N PHE A 186 9.87 -2.20 -34.44
CA PHE A 186 8.45 -2.39 -34.15
C PHE A 186 7.70 -3.14 -35.26
N GLU A 187 8.05 -2.92 -36.53
CA GLU A 187 7.38 -3.58 -37.67
C GLU A 187 7.63 -5.09 -37.76
N HIS A 188 8.76 -5.57 -37.25
CA HIS A 188 9.18 -6.97 -37.37
C HIS A 188 9.08 -7.74 -36.04
N SER A 189 8.59 -7.11 -34.96
CA SER A 189 8.49 -7.72 -33.63
C SER A 189 7.15 -8.42 -33.44
N SER A 190 7.16 -9.55 -32.75
CA SER A 190 5.94 -10.25 -32.33
C SER A 190 5.22 -9.52 -31.18
N GLU A 191 3.94 -9.82 -30.97
CA GLU A 191 3.14 -9.25 -29.86
C GLU A 191 3.77 -9.48 -28.48
N ALA A 192 4.41 -10.62 -28.27
CA ALA A 192 5.09 -10.94 -27.01
C ALA A 192 6.34 -10.06 -26.81
N GLU A 193 7.14 -9.87 -27.86
CA GLU A 193 8.33 -9.02 -27.84
C GLU A 193 7.95 -7.54 -27.66
N LEU A 194 6.89 -7.08 -28.33
CA LEU A 194 6.36 -5.73 -28.17
C LEU A 194 5.91 -5.45 -26.73
N ARG A 195 5.29 -6.43 -26.04
CA ARG A 195 4.92 -6.27 -24.62
C ARG A 195 6.14 -6.21 -23.70
N GLU A 196 7.17 -7.01 -23.95
CA GLU A 196 8.41 -6.92 -23.19
C GLU A 196 9.07 -5.54 -23.39
N LEU A 197 9.13 -5.09 -24.65
CA LEU A 197 9.67 -3.79 -25.05
C LEU A 197 8.89 -2.62 -24.43
N GLN A 198 7.56 -2.69 -24.39
CA GLN A 198 6.71 -1.70 -23.72
C GLN A 198 7.07 -1.57 -22.24
N GLY A 199 7.24 -2.70 -21.55
CA GLY A 199 7.65 -2.72 -20.15
C GLY A 199 9.06 -2.15 -19.93
N GLU A 200 9.98 -2.38 -20.87
CA GLU A 200 11.32 -1.79 -20.84
C GLU A 200 11.30 -0.27 -21.07
N ILE A 201 10.55 0.19 -22.08
CA ILE A 201 10.37 1.62 -22.38
C ILE A 201 9.82 2.35 -21.16
N SER A 202 8.81 1.78 -20.49
CA SER A 202 8.24 2.39 -19.28
C SER A 202 9.28 2.55 -18.16
N ARG A 203 10.06 1.50 -17.87
CA ARG A 203 11.11 1.57 -16.84
C ARG A 203 12.17 2.61 -17.18
N HIS A 204 12.60 2.66 -18.44
CA HIS A 204 13.61 3.62 -18.89
C HIS A 204 13.08 5.06 -18.97
N SER A 205 11.81 5.26 -19.30
CA SER A 205 11.17 6.58 -19.31
C SER A 205 11.17 7.23 -17.93
N ASP A 206 11.08 6.44 -16.86
CA ASP A 206 11.14 6.95 -15.48
C ASP A 206 12.57 7.35 -15.06
N LEU A 207 13.58 6.73 -15.68
CA LEU A 207 14.99 6.95 -15.38
C LEU A 207 15.60 8.10 -16.20
N ASP A 208 15.20 8.25 -17.47
CA ASP A 208 15.76 9.23 -18.41
C ASP A 208 14.85 10.44 -18.60
N SER A 209 14.89 11.33 -17.61
CA SER A 209 14.14 12.60 -17.64
C SER A 209 14.61 13.60 -18.70
N GLY A 210 15.82 13.44 -19.25
CA GLY A 210 16.38 14.32 -20.29
C GLY A 210 15.74 14.10 -21.66
N ASN A 211 15.37 12.85 -21.96
CA ASN A 211 14.78 12.45 -23.24
C ASN A 211 13.30 12.03 -23.13
N ALA A 212 12.55 12.63 -22.21
CA ALA A 212 11.15 12.28 -21.94
C ALA A 212 10.27 12.28 -23.21
N ASP A 213 10.42 13.26 -24.09
CA ASP A 213 9.66 13.35 -25.35
C ASP A 213 9.93 12.17 -26.29
N PHE A 214 11.17 11.67 -26.30
CA PHE A 214 11.56 10.52 -27.12
C PHE A 214 10.97 9.22 -26.55
N TRP A 215 11.05 9.02 -25.23
CA TRP A 215 10.49 7.83 -24.59
C TRP A 215 8.96 7.80 -24.64
N ALA A 216 8.31 8.96 -24.51
CA ALA A 216 6.87 9.10 -24.73
C ALA A 216 6.48 8.74 -26.18
N ALA A 217 7.26 9.21 -27.17
CA ALA A 217 7.05 8.85 -28.57
C ALA A 217 7.26 7.34 -28.82
N MET A 218 8.29 6.73 -28.21
CA MET A 218 8.56 5.29 -28.26
C MET A 218 7.39 4.48 -27.69
N GLY A 219 6.87 4.88 -26.53
CA GLY A 219 5.73 4.22 -25.90
C GLY A 219 4.49 4.27 -26.80
N LEU A 220 4.18 5.44 -27.36
CA LEU A 220 3.01 5.61 -28.22
C LEU A 220 3.08 4.75 -29.49
N VAL A 221 4.26 4.64 -30.11
CA VAL A 221 4.45 3.79 -31.30
C VAL A 221 4.38 2.31 -30.94
N CYS A 222 4.89 1.91 -29.78
CA CYS A 222 4.79 0.54 -29.28
C CYS A 222 3.32 0.15 -29.01
N ASP A 223 2.54 1.06 -28.42
CA ASP A 223 1.11 0.88 -28.17
C ASP A 223 0.31 0.72 -29.47
N ASP A 224 0.57 1.54 -30.49
CA ASP A 224 -0.06 1.40 -31.82
C ASP A 224 0.31 0.07 -32.49
N ALA A 225 1.57 -0.37 -32.37
CA ALA A 225 1.99 -1.68 -32.89
C ALA A 225 1.27 -2.84 -32.18
N LEU A 226 1.08 -2.76 -30.86
CA LEU A 226 0.32 -3.74 -30.09
C LEU A 226 -1.17 -3.76 -30.45
N GLN A 227 -1.78 -2.58 -30.64
CA GLN A 227 -3.17 -2.46 -31.09
C GLN A 227 -3.36 -3.03 -32.49
N ALA A 228 -2.42 -2.76 -33.40
CA ALA A 228 -2.44 -3.31 -34.76
C ALA A 228 -2.31 -4.84 -34.75
N SER A 229 -1.45 -5.41 -33.89
CA SER A 229 -1.29 -6.86 -33.72
C SER A 229 -2.55 -7.52 -33.14
N SER A 230 -3.24 -6.82 -32.23
CA SER A 230 -4.43 -7.35 -31.55
C SER A 230 -5.70 -7.30 -32.40
N GLY A 231 -5.69 -6.56 -33.53
CA GLY A 231 -6.86 -6.37 -34.39
C GLY A 231 -7.97 -5.49 -33.79
N ASP A 232 -7.78 -5.00 -32.57
CA ASP A 232 -8.72 -4.14 -31.86
C ASP A 232 -8.51 -2.68 -32.27
N THR A 233 -9.00 -2.34 -33.47
CA THR A 233 -8.95 -0.97 -33.97
C THR A 233 -10.36 -0.42 -34.13
N THR A 234 -10.58 0.75 -33.53
CA THR A 234 -11.86 1.47 -33.51
C THR A 234 -12.25 2.06 -34.88
N VAL A 235 -11.35 2.03 -35.85
CA VAL A 235 -11.47 2.69 -37.17
C VAL A 235 -11.17 1.68 -38.27
N THR A 236 -11.94 1.73 -39.35
CA THR A 236 -11.74 0.90 -40.54
C THR A 236 -10.36 1.14 -41.16
N ALA A 237 -9.74 0.09 -41.70
CA ALA A 237 -8.40 0.16 -42.30
C ALA A 237 -8.30 1.17 -43.46
N GLU A 238 -9.39 1.39 -44.20
CA GLU A 238 -9.48 2.34 -45.31
C GLU A 238 -9.33 3.79 -44.82
N VAL A 239 -10.11 4.17 -43.79
CA VAL A 239 -10.05 5.52 -43.19
C VAL A 239 -8.68 5.75 -42.54
N ARG A 240 -8.08 4.71 -41.96
CA ARG A 240 -6.70 4.77 -41.44
C ARG A 240 -5.69 5.08 -42.55
N GLY A 241 -5.77 4.38 -43.68
CA GLY A 241 -4.88 4.59 -44.82
C GLY A 241 -5.01 5.98 -45.45
N GLU A 242 -6.22 6.53 -45.52
CA GLU A 242 -6.44 7.90 -46.01
C GLU A 242 -5.85 8.95 -45.06
N ILE A 243 -6.06 8.78 -43.75
CA ILE A 243 -5.47 9.66 -42.74
C ILE A 243 -3.94 9.58 -42.78
N ASP A 244 -3.38 8.37 -42.93
CA ASP A 244 -1.93 8.19 -43.08
C ASP A 244 -1.39 8.90 -44.31
N ALA A 245 -2.03 8.71 -45.47
CA ALA A 245 -1.62 9.37 -46.71
C ALA A 245 -1.74 10.91 -46.61
N MET A 246 -2.72 11.41 -45.87
CA MET A 246 -2.86 12.84 -45.60
C MET A 246 -1.75 13.38 -44.69
N LEU A 247 -1.26 12.59 -43.74
CA LEU A 247 -0.28 13.01 -42.75
C LEU A 247 1.17 12.68 -43.14
N ASP A 248 1.38 11.79 -44.11
CA ASP A 248 2.70 11.35 -44.57
C ASP A 248 3.49 12.50 -45.24
N GLY A 249 4.80 12.51 -44.99
CA GLY A 249 5.72 13.52 -45.54
C GLY A 249 5.61 14.93 -44.95
N LYS A 250 4.73 15.18 -43.98
CA LYS A 250 4.59 16.50 -43.33
C LYS A 250 5.64 16.72 -42.25
N SER A 251 6.13 17.95 -42.16
CA SER A 251 7.05 18.37 -41.11
C SER A 251 6.36 18.46 -39.74
N PRO A 252 7.11 18.36 -38.62
CA PRO A 252 6.53 18.51 -37.28
C PRO A 252 5.75 19.81 -37.08
N ALA A 253 6.20 20.92 -37.70
CA ALA A 253 5.51 22.20 -37.63
C ALA A 253 4.17 22.20 -38.39
N GLU A 254 4.12 21.56 -39.56
CA GLU A 254 2.88 21.41 -40.33
C GLU A 254 1.89 20.47 -39.63
N LEU A 255 2.38 19.45 -38.91
CA LEU A 255 1.54 18.58 -38.09
C LEU A 255 0.94 19.34 -36.90
N ASP A 256 1.67 20.25 -36.27
CA ASP A 256 1.14 21.10 -35.20
C ASP A 256 0.06 22.07 -35.72
N GLU A 257 0.26 22.65 -36.91
CA GLU A 257 -0.74 23.51 -37.54
C GLU A 257 -2.01 22.73 -37.90
N LEU A 258 -1.86 21.54 -38.48
CA LEU A 258 -2.98 20.64 -38.76
C LEU A 258 -3.72 20.22 -37.50
N GLN A 259 -3.01 19.96 -36.40
CA GLN A 259 -3.64 19.66 -35.13
C GLN A 259 -4.56 20.80 -34.69
N GLY A 260 -4.12 22.05 -34.83
CA GLY A 260 -4.94 23.23 -34.52
C GLY A 260 -6.20 23.31 -35.38
N GLN A 261 -6.07 23.09 -36.69
CA GLN A 261 -7.19 23.11 -37.63
C GLN A 261 -8.19 21.96 -37.35
N ILE A 262 -7.69 20.76 -37.07
CA ILE A 262 -8.51 19.57 -36.77
C ILE A 262 -9.26 19.76 -35.46
N VAL A 263 -8.64 20.32 -34.41
CA VAL A 263 -9.33 20.58 -33.14
C VAL A 263 -10.48 21.57 -33.31
N GLU A 264 -10.30 22.61 -34.13
CA GLU A 264 -11.35 23.58 -34.38
C GLU A 264 -12.49 22.98 -35.21
N LEU A 265 -12.17 22.17 -36.22
CA LEU A 265 -13.16 21.46 -37.03
C LEU A 265 -13.94 20.40 -36.20
N ALA A 266 -13.25 19.70 -35.29
CA ALA A 266 -13.85 18.72 -34.39
C ALA A 266 -14.84 19.33 -33.39
N ARG A 267 -14.73 20.63 -33.09
CA ARG A 267 -15.71 21.34 -32.25
C ARG A 267 -17.01 21.66 -32.98
N GLN A 268 -16.95 21.75 -34.30
CA GLN A 268 -18.07 22.17 -35.15
C GLN A 268 -18.84 20.98 -35.73
N ASP A 269 -18.24 19.80 -35.72
CA ASP A 269 -18.79 18.56 -36.29
C ASP A 269 -19.36 17.63 -35.21
N THR A 270 -20.34 16.82 -35.58
CA THR A 270 -21.02 15.83 -34.72
C THR A 270 -20.27 14.50 -34.59
N ASN A 271 -19.29 14.22 -35.46
CA ASN A 271 -18.60 12.93 -35.44
C ASN A 271 -17.35 12.93 -34.52
N ALA A 272 -17.58 12.99 -33.21
CA ALA A 272 -16.52 13.04 -32.21
C ALA A 272 -15.55 11.83 -32.27
N ASP A 273 -16.06 10.64 -32.61
CA ASP A 273 -15.27 9.41 -32.67
C ASP A 273 -14.28 9.43 -33.84
N TYR A 274 -14.71 9.92 -35.00
CA TYR A 274 -13.83 10.13 -36.15
C TYR A 274 -12.72 11.13 -35.85
N TRP A 275 -13.06 12.31 -35.30
CA TRP A 275 -12.06 13.32 -34.98
C TRP A 275 -11.12 12.87 -33.85
N GLY A 276 -11.62 12.11 -32.89
CA GLY A 276 -10.80 11.44 -31.87
C GLY A 276 -9.78 10.50 -32.48
N ALA A 277 -10.19 9.67 -33.44
CA ALA A 277 -9.32 8.79 -34.20
C ALA A 277 -8.26 9.55 -35.02
N VAL A 278 -8.66 10.62 -35.73
CA VAL A 278 -7.74 11.47 -36.49
C VAL A 278 -6.68 12.10 -35.57
N LEU A 279 -7.10 12.63 -34.42
CA LEU A 279 -6.18 13.22 -33.44
C LEU A 279 -5.23 12.19 -32.83
N ALA A 280 -5.73 10.99 -32.51
CA ALA A 280 -4.88 9.89 -32.05
C ALA A 280 -3.83 9.52 -33.11
N ARG A 281 -4.22 9.47 -34.39
CA ARG A 281 -3.32 9.17 -35.50
C ARG A 281 -2.30 10.28 -35.75
N LEU A 282 -2.71 11.54 -35.63
CA LEU A 282 -1.80 12.67 -35.74
C LEU A 282 -0.71 12.62 -34.67
N ARG A 283 -1.08 12.28 -33.43
CA ARG A 283 -0.10 12.07 -32.34
C ARG A 283 0.88 10.95 -32.66
N LEU A 284 0.41 9.86 -33.26
CA LEU A 284 1.26 8.77 -33.70
C LEU A 284 2.25 9.20 -34.80
N VAL A 285 1.77 9.89 -35.85
CA VAL A 285 2.65 10.36 -36.94
C VAL A 285 3.69 11.34 -36.40
N ARG A 286 3.29 12.24 -35.49
CA ARG A 286 4.21 13.11 -34.78
C ARG A 286 5.25 12.32 -33.99
N ALA A 287 4.84 11.30 -33.23
CA ALA A 287 5.76 10.44 -32.49
C ALA A 287 6.76 9.76 -33.44
N ARG A 288 6.30 9.19 -34.56
CA ARG A 288 7.18 8.60 -35.59
C ARG A 288 8.17 9.62 -36.15
N ALA A 289 7.73 10.86 -36.39
CA ALA A 289 8.60 11.95 -36.86
C ALA A 289 9.65 12.34 -35.80
N VAL A 290 9.29 12.39 -34.52
CA VAL A 290 10.22 12.62 -33.40
C VAL A 290 11.27 11.52 -33.35
N LEU A 291 10.87 10.25 -33.42
CA LEU A 291 11.78 9.09 -33.39
C LEU A 291 12.74 9.08 -34.59
N SER A 292 12.22 9.33 -35.80
CA SER A 292 13.06 9.41 -37.02
C SER A 292 14.05 10.58 -36.94
N GLY A 293 13.58 11.73 -36.43
CA GLY A 293 14.41 12.92 -36.24
C GLY A 293 15.52 12.73 -35.21
N THR A 294 15.23 12.12 -34.05
CA THR A 294 16.21 11.82 -33.01
C THR A 294 17.21 10.75 -33.48
N HIS A 295 16.73 9.67 -34.09
CA HIS A 295 17.58 8.61 -34.66
C HIS A 295 18.53 9.17 -35.73
N GLY A 296 18.03 10.05 -36.61
CA GLY A 296 18.85 10.77 -37.58
C GLY A 296 19.94 11.64 -36.94
N ARG A 297 19.69 12.23 -35.76
CA ARG A 297 20.72 12.95 -34.99
C ARG A 297 21.73 11.98 -34.37
N MET A 298 21.27 10.88 -33.78
CA MET A 298 22.14 9.84 -33.19
C MET A 298 23.13 9.31 -34.23
N ARG A 299 22.66 8.92 -35.42
CA ARG A 299 23.52 8.41 -36.51
C ARG A 299 24.54 9.43 -36.98
N ARG A 300 24.15 10.69 -37.13
CA ARG A 300 25.08 11.78 -37.52
C ARG A 300 26.18 11.94 -36.49
N ARG A 301 25.80 12.03 -35.21
CA ARG A 301 26.75 12.16 -34.10
C ARG A 301 27.67 10.96 -33.98
N GLN A 302 27.14 9.75 -34.12
CA GLN A 302 27.92 8.52 -34.14
C GLN A 302 28.95 8.50 -35.28
N ALA A 303 28.54 8.92 -36.48
CA ALA A 303 29.45 9.03 -37.62
C ALA A 303 30.55 10.09 -37.42
N GLU A 304 30.25 11.20 -36.75
CA GLU A 304 31.25 12.21 -36.37
C GLU A 304 32.28 11.65 -35.39
N VAL A 305 31.82 10.95 -34.35
CA VAL A 305 32.70 10.35 -33.33
C VAL A 305 33.55 9.22 -33.92
N ALA A 306 32.98 8.37 -34.78
CA ALA A 306 33.73 7.33 -35.48
C ALA A 306 34.82 7.91 -36.39
N ARG A 307 34.57 9.07 -37.03
CA ARG A 307 35.59 9.77 -37.83
C ARG A 307 36.69 10.40 -36.96
N ALA A 308 36.33 10.92 -35.78
CA ALA A 308 37.27 11.57 -34.87
C ALA A 308 38.19 10.57 -34.14
N GLY A 309 37.69 9.37 -33.82
CA GLY A 309 38.48 8.32 -33.15
C GLY A 309 39.33 7.43 -34.08
N GLY A 310 39.18 7.57 -35.39
CA GLY A 310 39.89 6.78 -36.41
C GLY A 310 41.13 7.45 -37.01
N GLY A 311 41.58 8.60 -36.48
CA GLY A 311 42.79 9.32 -36.88
C GLY A 311 43.81 9.37 -35.76
#